data_AF-A0A8B7U3F4-F1
#
_entry.id   AF-A0A8B7U3F4-F1
#
_cell.length_a   1.000
_cell.length_b   1.000
_cell.length_c   1.000
_cell.angle_alpha   90.00
_cell.angle_beta   90.00
_cell.angle_gamma   90.00
#
_symmetry.space_group_name_H-M   'P 1'
#
loop_
_entity.id
_entity.type
_entity.pdbx_description
1 polymer ?
#
loop_
_entity_poly.entity_id
_entity_poly.type
_entity_poly.pdbx_seq_one_letter_code
_entity_poly.pdbx_strand_id
1 'polypeptide(L)'
;MTRQSRRGFLRQQCLNGTRRSTPTPAGRSKPEAPHHLLAASSDRPKATATAPAPCSTAPLLGAAMTTTSTPQVRQNYQQDSEAAINRRINLELCVSFVYLSTSYYFDRDDVALKNFAKYLLHQSHEDREHAEKLMKLQNQRGGRIFLQDIKNPDRDD
;
A
#
# COMPACT_ATOMS: atom_id res chain seq x y z
N MET A 1 -20.22 -23.89 13.86
CA MET A 1 -19.73 -22.74 13.07
C MET A 1 -19.84 -23.07 11.58
N THR A 2 -20.48 -22.23 10.78
CA THR A 2 -20.65 -22.48 9.32
C THR A 2 -19.37 -22.20 8.53
N ARG A 3 -19.20 -22.89 7.38
CA ARG A 3 -18.00 -22.85 6.52
C ARG A 3 -17.58 -21.41 6.13
N GLN A 4 -18.56 -20.53 5.98
CA GLN A 4 -18.41 -19.13 5.59
C GLN A 4 -17.76 -18.26 6.69
N SER A 5 -17.96 -18.60 7.97
CA SER A 5 -17.40 -17.84 9.11
C SER A 5 -15.86 -17.90 9.15
N ARG A 6 -15.27 -19.09 8.95
CA ARG A 6 -13.79 -19.23 8.90
C ARG A 6 -13.17 -18.54 7.69
N ARG A 7 -13.81 -18.62 6.51
CA ARG A 7 -13.34 -17.91 5.29
C ARG A 7 -13.48 -16.38 5.40
N GLY A 8 -14.36 -15.89 6.29
CA GLY A 8 -14.42 -14.48 6.69
C GLY A 8 -13.26 -14.04 7.59
N PHE A 9 -12.82 -14.90 8.52
CA PHE A 9 -11.75 -14.56 9.48
C PHE A 9 -10.40 -14.28 8.80
N LEU A 10 -9.93 -15.16 7.90
CA LEU A 10 -8.68 -14.94 7.16
C LEU A 10 -8.76 -13.70 6.23
N ARG A 11 -9.94 -13.43 5.65
CA ARG A 11 -10.17 -12.19 4.89
C ARG A 11 -10.03 -10.95 5.76
N GLN A 12 -10.48 -10.99 7.02
CA GLN A 12 -10.31 -9.89 7.96
C GLN A 12 -8.84 -9.68 8.36
N GLN A 13 -8.04 -10.75 8.47
CA GLN A 13 -6.59 -10.65 8.72
C GLN A 13 -5.86 -9.93 7.58
N CYS A 14 -6.05 -10.35 6.32
CA CYS A 14 -5.50 -9.64 5.14
C CYS A 14 -5.94 -8.16 5.07
N LEU A 15 -7.20 -7.85 5.42
CA LEU A 15 -7.69 -6.46 5.50
C LEU A 15 -7.03 -5.65 6.61
N ASN A 16 -6.73 -6.27 7.76
CA ASN A 16 -6.13 -5.59 8.91
C ASN A 16 -4.64 -5.27 8.70
N GLY A 17 -3.87 -6.17 8.05
CA GLY A 17 -2.45 -5.93 7.70
C GLY A 17 -2.22 -4.73 6.76
N THR A 18 -3.30 -4.24 6.13
CA THR A 18 -3.32 -3.06 5.25
C THR A 18 -3.67 -1.76 6.00
N ARG A 19 -4.12 -1.82 7.27
CA ARG A 19 -4.65 -0.65 8.01
C ARG A 19 -3.67 0.08 8.94
N ARG A 20 -2.40 -0.33 9.06
CA ARG A 20 -1.39 0.42 9.84
C ARG A 20 -0.83 1.62 9.06
N SER A 21 -1.60 2.70 9.02
CA SER A 21 -1.08 4.04 8.72
C SER A 21 -0.29 4.59 9.92
N THR A 22 0.98 4.92 9.68
CA THR A 22 1.83 5.91 10.40
C THR A 22 1.55 6.17 11.90
N PRO A 23 2.44 5.78 12.84
CA PRO A 23 2.39 6.28 14.21
C PRO A 23 2.79 7.76 14.26
N THR A 24 1.90 8.62 14.76
CA THR A 24 2.23 10.02 15.08
C THR A 24 3.22 10.08 16.24
N PRO A 25 4.37 10.78 16.15
CA PRO A 25 5.29 10.92 17.26
C PRO A 25 4.71 11.86 18.33
N ALA A 26 4.40 11.31 19.50
CA ALA A 26 3.89 12.08 20.64
C ALA A 26 4.99 12.91 21.34
N GLY A 27 4.57 13.98 22.01
CA GLY A 27 5.40 15.08 22.52
C GLY A 27 6.74 14.70 23.18
N ARG A 28 7.82 15.24 22.63
CA ARG A 28 9.16 15.21 23.23
C ARG A 28 9.26 16.33 24.28
N SER A 29 9.22 15.96 25.56
CA SER A 29 9.52 16.90 26.65
C SER A 29 10.97 17.40 26.57
N LYS A 30 11.19 18.68 26.85
CA LYS A 30 12.52 19.29 26.95
C LYS A 30 13.03 19.22 28.40
N PRO A 31 14.29 18.86 28.64
CA PRO A 31 15.04 19.36 29.78
C PRO A 31 15.44 20.82 29.54
N GLU A 32 15.47 21.62 30.60
CA GLU A 32 15.95 23.00 30.60
C GLU A 32 17.39 23.05 31.15
N ALA A 33 18.22 23.96 30.65
CA ALA A 33 19.65 24.02 30.97
C ALA A 33 20.08 25.43 31.39
N PRO A 34 20.74 25.60 32.56
CA PRO A 34 21.17 26.91 33.03
C PRO A 34 22.44 27.41 32.31
N HIS A 35 22.60 28.73 32.27
CA HIS A 35 23.74 29.44 31.68
C HIS A 35 25.00 29.33 32.55
N HIS A 36 26.20 29.51 31.96
CA HIS A 36 27.19 30.49 32.42
C HIS A 36 28.32 30.73 31.38
N LEU A 37 29.10 31.80 31.60
CA LEU A 37 30.03 32.44 30.66
C LEU A 37 31.34 31.66 30.45
N LEU A 38 31.95 31.78 29.25
CA LEU A 38 33.13 32.63 29.04
C LEU A 38 33.49 32.77 27.53
N ALA A 39 34.48 33.60 27.20
CA ALA A 39 34.66 34.18 25.87
C ALA A 39 36.06 33.95 25.26
N ALA A 40 36.16 34.07 23.93
CA ALA A 40 37.36 34.40 23.18
C ALA A 40 37.01 35.09 21.85
N SER A 41 37.88 35.96 21.34
CA SER A 41 37.69 36.78 20.13
C SER A 41 38.77 36.52 19.08
N SER A 42 38.46 36.66 17.79
CA SER A 42 39.35 37.23 16.76
C SER A 42 38.67 37.37 15.37
N ASP A 43 38.47 38.63 14.97
CA ASP A 43 38.72 39.23 13.63
C ASP A 43 37.96 38.86 12.32
N ARG A 44 38.06 39.82 11.39
CA ARG A 44 37.40 40.08 10.07
C ARG A 44 38.49 40.75 9.16
N PRO A 45 38.26 41.30 7.93
CA PRO A 45 37.19 41.25 6.91
C PRO A 45 37.79 40.80 5.51
N LYS A 46 37.47 41.23 4.27
CA LYS A 46 36.53 42.22 3.65
C LYS A 46 36.29 41.94 2.14
N ALA A 47 35.03 41.69 1.73
CA ALA A 47 34.49 41.98 0.37
C ALA A 47 32.95 41.90 0.45
N THR A 48 32.06 42.80 0.00
CA THR A 48 32.10 43.95 -0.95
C THR A 48 32.12 43.54 -2.43
N ALA A 49 31.16 43.88 -3.30
CA ALA A 49 29.78 44.42 -3.15
C ALA A 49 29.00 44.31 -4.50
N THR A 50 27.78 44.87 -4.55
CA THR A 50 27.04 45.35 -5.74
C THR A 50 25.95 44.46 -6.34
N ALA A 51 24.75 45.03 -6.43
CA ALA A 51 23.65 44.70 -7.35
C ALA A 51 23.15 46.02 -7.98
N PRO A 52 22.44 45.99 -9.13
CA PRO A 52 21.12 46.65 -9.12
C PRO A 52 20.03 46.09 -10.07
N ALA A 53 18.79 46.18 -9.59
CA ALA A 53 17.55 46.52 -10.31
C ALA A 53 16.91 45.55 -11.36
N PRO A 54 15.58 45.67 -11.65
CA PRO A 54 14.78 44.62 -12.31
C PRO A 54 14.14 45.02 -13.67
N CYS A 55 13.44 44.08 -14.33
CA CYS A 55 12.54 44.39 -15.45
C CYS A 55 11.32 43.43 -15.60
N SER A 56 10.31 43.90 -16.34
CA SER A 56 8.89 43.53 -16.47
C SER A 56 8.46 42.06 -16.75
N THR A 57 7.46 41.64 -15.96
CA THR A 57 6.18 40.95 -16.30
C THR A 57 5.99 40.09 -17.58
N ALA A 58 5.48 38.87 -17.33
CA ALA A 58 4.47 38.12 -18.12
C ALA A 58 4.88 37.47 -19.47
N PRO A 59 4.15 36.44 -19.99
CA PRO A 59 2.91 35.81 -19.48
C PRO A 59 3.08 34.35 -19.02
N LEU A 60 1.96 33.67 -18.73
CA LEU A 60 1.90 32.28 -18.27
C LEU A 60 2.31 31.29 -19.39
N LEU A 61 3.25 30.39 -19.09
CA LEU A 61 3.30 29.08 -19.73
C LEU A 61 2.44 28.12 -18.91
N GLY A 62 1.38 27.61 -19.53
CA GLY A 62 0.34 26.85 -18.81
C GLY A 62 0.86 25.54 -18.21
N ALA A 63 0.35 25.19 -17.03
CA ALA A 63 0.52 23.85 -16.49
C ALA A 63 -0.05 22.84 -17.51
N ALA A 64 0.80 21.93 -17.98
CA ALA A 64 0.39 20.90 -18.92
C ALA A 64 -0.63 19.98 -18.22
N MET A 65 -1.91 20.17 -18.54
CA MET A 65 -2.98 19.25 -18.17
C MET A 65 -2.58 17.86 -18.69
N THR A 66 -2.22 16.95 -17.79
CA THR A 66 -2.02 15.53 -18.13
C THR A 66 -3.39 14.96 -18.49
N THR A 67 -3.74 15.05 -19.78
CA THR A 67 -4.98 14.53 -20.35
C THR A 67 -4.91 13.02 -20.37
N THR A 68 -5.11 12.40 -19.20
CA THR A 68 -5.21 10.96 -19.01
C THR A 68 -6.34 10.43 -19.87
N SER A 69 -5.98 9.97 -21.07
CA SER A 69 -6.91 9.50 -22.09
C SER A 69 -7.84 8.44 -21.49
N THR A 70 -9.11 8.78 -21.36
CA THR A 70 -10.12 7.87 -20.84
C THR A 70 -10.28 6.72 -21.85
N PRO A 71 -10.08 5.46 -21.44
CA PRO A 71 -10.16 4.34 -22.37
C PRO A 71 -11.57 4.26 -22.95
N GLN A 72 -11.65 4.15 -24.28
CA GLN A 72 -12.85 4.31 -25.11
C GLN A 72 -14.06 3.42 -24.71
N VAL A 73 -13.82 2.33 -23.98
CA VAL A 73 -14.82 1.37 -23.48
C VAL A 73 -15.46 1.81 -22.14
N ARG A 74 -14.89 2.80 -21.44
CA ARG A 74 -15.30 3.16 -20.07
C ARG A 74 -16.62 3.93 -20.04
N GLN A 75 -17.70 3.23 -19.70
CA GLN A 75 -19.04 3.81 -19.53
C GLN A 75 -19.59 3.51 -18.12
N ASN A 76 -20.19 4.53 -17.48
CA ASN A 76 -20.79 4.48 -16.14
C ASN A 76 -19.87 3.98 -15.00
N TYR A 77 -18.56 3.86 -15.23
CA TYR A 77 -17.63 3.24 -14.28
C TYR A 77 -16.89 4.27 -13.42
N GLN A 78 -17.36 4.46 -12.18
CA GLN A 78 -16.79 5.42 -11.22
C GLN A 78 -15.42 5.01 -10.70
N GLN A 79 -14.59 6.00 -10.34
CA GLN A 79 -13.22 5.79 -9.84
C GLN A 79 -13.19 5.03 -8.51
N ASP A 80 -14.18 5.23 -7.64
CA ASP A 80 -14.31 4.46 -6.38
C ASP A 80 -14.60 2.97 -6.62
N SER A 81 -15.38 2.64 -7.66
CA SER A 81 -15.63 1.26 -8.07
C SER A 81 -14.36 0.59 -8.57
N GLU A 82 -13.58 1.30 -9.39
CA GLU A 82 -12.25 0.88 -9.86
C GLU A 82 -11.26 0.68 -8.71
N ALA A 83 -11.21 1.60 -7.75
CA ALA A 83 -10.38 1.48 -6.57
C ALA A 83 -10.86 0.33 -5.66
N ALA A 84 -12.17 0.07 -5.57
CA ALA A 84 -12.72 -1.05 -4.82
C ALA A 84 -12.39 -2.41 -5.45
N ILE A 85 -12.46 -2.54 -6.79
CA ILE A 85 -12.06 -3.77 -7.49
C ILE A 85 -10.55 -4.00 -7.35
N ASN A 86 -9.70 -2.98 -7.48
CA ASN A 86 -8.26 -3.12 -7.23
C ASN A 86 -7.95 -3.56 -5.78
N ARG A 87 -8.56 -2.93 -4.78
CA ARG A 87 -8.47 -3.37 -3.37
C ARG A 87 -8.93 -4.83 -3.21
N ARG A 88 -9.96 -5.25 -3.94
CA ARG A 88 -10.48 -6.62 -3.87
C ARG A 88 -9.56 -7.63 -4.55
N ILE A 89 -8.97 -7.31 -5.71
CA ILE A 89 -7.97 -8.15 -6.39
C ILE A 89 -6.80 -8.47 -5.44
N ASN A 90 -6.23 -7.45 -4.79
CA ASN A 90 -5.12 -7.64 -3.86
C ASN A 90 -5.55 -8.44 -2.60
N LEU A 91 -6.79 -8.29 -2.13
CA LEU A 91 -7.34 -9.12 -1.05
C LEU A 91 -7.48 -10.60 -1.45
N GLU A 92 -7.98 -10.89 -2.65
CA GLU A 92 -8.09 -12.28 -3.15
C GLU A 92 -6.72 -12.94 -3.29
N LEU A 93 -5.73 -12.20 -3.80
CA LEU A 93 -4.36 -12.70 -3.93
C LEU A 93 -3.69 -12.92 -2.55
N CYS A 94 -3.88 -12.02 -1.59
CA CYS A 94 -3.43 -12.22 -0.20
C CYS A 94 -4.02 -13.48 0.41
N VAL A 95 -5.34 -13.67 0.30
CA VAL A 95 -6.04 -14.84 0.85
C VAL A 95 -5.59 -16.13 0.15
N SER A 96 -5.38 -16.11 -1.17
CA SER A 96 -4.80 -17.22 -1.92
C SER A 96 -3.40 -17.59 -1.42
N PHE A 97 -2.53 -16.60 -1.17
CA PHE A 97 -1.17 -16.82 -0.66
C PHE A 97 -1.16 -17.39 0.77
N VAL A 98 -2.00 -16.88 1.67
CA VAL A 98 -2.13 -17.41 3.04
C VAL A 98 -2.66 -18.84 3.03
N TYR A 99 -3.62 -19.18 2.17
CA TYR A 99 -4.06 -20.57 2.03
C TYR A 99 -2.98 -21.49 1.44
N LEU A 100 -2.11 -20.97 0.56
CA LEU A 100 -0.99 -21.72 -0.01
C LEU A 100 0.07 -22.05 1.06
N SER A 101 0.53 -21.05 1.82
CA SER A 101 1.52 -21.27 2.89
C SER A 101 0.98 -22.19 3.99
N THR A 102 -0.29 -22.01 4.37
CA THR A 102 -0.96 -22.86 5.37
C THR A 102 -1.14 -24.29 4.84
N SER A 103 -1.41 -24.48 3.55
CA SER A 103 -1.47 -25.80 2.92
C SER A 103 -0.15 -26.56 3.07
N TYR A 104 0.97 -25.93 2.68
CA TYR A 104 2.29 -26.57 2.77
C TYR A 104 2.73 -26.81 4.21
N TYR A 105 2.34 -25.96 5.17
CA TYR A 105 2.55 -26.24 6.60
C TYR A 105 1.87 -27.56 7.05
N PHE A 106 0.64 -27.81 6.62
CA PHE A 106 -0.08 -29.04 6.98
C PHE A 106 0.35 -30.30 6.19
N ASP A 107 1.13 -30.15 5.10
CA ASP A 107 1.65 -31.29 4.32
C ASP A 107 3.04 -31.76 4.79
N ARG A 108 3.69 -31.02 5.70
CA ARG A 108 4.96 -31.40 6.35
C ARG A 108 4.84 -32.76 7.04
N ASP A 109 5.96 -33.45 7.17
CA ASP A 109 6.08 -34.77 7.79
C ASP A 109 5.80 -34.77 9.30
N ASP A 110 6.14 -33.69 10.01
CA ASP A 110 5.86 -33.52 11.44
C ASP A 110 4.40 -33.14 11.76
N VAL A 111 3.63 -32.66 10.78
CA VAL A 111 2.21 -32.30 10.93
C VAL A 111 1.27 -33.32 10.28
N ALA A 112 1.64 -33.85 9.11
CA ALA A 112 1.01 -34.94 8.35
C ALA A 112 -0.51 -34.82 8.04
N LEU A 113 -1.12 -33.64 8.18
CA LEU A 113 -2.55 -33.40 7.98
C LEU A 113 -2.93 -33.21 6.50
N LYS A 114 -2.56 -34.18 5.65
CA LYS A 114 -2.69 -34.17 4.18
C LYS A 114 -4.08 -33.83 3.63
N ASN A 115 -5.15 -34.16 4.37
CA ASN A 115 -6.53 -33.80 3.98
C ASN A 115 -6.82 -32.30 4.19
N PHE A 116 -6.24 -31.67 5.21
CA PHE A 116 -6.30 -30.22 5.41
C PHE A 116 -5.42 -29.51 4.38
N ALA A 117 -4.20 -30.01 4.12
CA ALA A 117 -3.34 -29.50 3.06
C ALA A 117 -4.08 -29.44 1.71
N LYS A 118 -4.62 -30.57 1.24
CA LYS A 118 -5.41 -30.63 -0.01
C LYS A 118 -6.59 -29.66 -0.04
N TYR A 119 -7.34 -29.53 1.07
CA TYR A 119 -8.46 -28.59 1.16
C TYR A 119 -8.00 -27.13 1.04
N LEU A 120 -6.91 -26.76 1.71
CA LEU A 120 -6.38 -25.41 1.70
C LEU A 120 -5.70 -25.07 0.36
N LEU A 121 -5.06 -26.04 -0.30
CA LEU A 121 -4.55 -25.88 -1.67
C LEU A 121 -5.69 -25.61 -2.66
N HIS A 122 -6.75 -26.42 -2.64
CA HIS A 122 -7.96 -26.14 -3.43
C HIS A 122 -8.52 -24.74 -3.12
N GLN A 123 -8.54 -24.37 -1.84
CA GLN A 123 -9.06 -23.08 -1.42
C GLN A 123 -8.19 -21.89 -1.90
N SER A 124 -6.87 -22.07 -1.97
CA SER A 124 -5.92 -21.12 -2.57
C SER A 124 -6.17 -20.92 -4.06
N HIS A 125 -6.43 -22.01 -4.81
CA HIS A 125 -6.75 -21.96 -6.23
C HIS A 125 -8.08 -21.23 -6.52
N GLU A 126 -9.15 -21.53 -5.77
CA GLU A 126 -10.43 -20.80 -5.87
C GLU A 126 -10.25 -19.28 -5.73
N ASP A 127 -9.57 -18.83 -4.68
CA ASP A 127 -9.42 -17.39 -4.42
C ASP A 127 -8.43 -16.73 -5.40
N ARG A 128 -7.49 -17.46 -6.01
CA ARG A 128 -6.74 -16.96 -7.18
C ARG A 128 -7.61 -16.81 -8.43
N GLU A 129 -8.49 -17.77 -8.72
CA GLU A 129 -9.47 -17.60 -9.80
C GLU A 129 -10.39 -16.40 -9.56
N HIS A 130 -10.77 -16.11 -8.30
CA HIS A 130 -11.53 -14.91 -7.96
C HIS A 130 -10.75 -13.63 -8.31
N ALA A 131 -9.45 -13.56 -8.01
CA ALA A 131 -8.60 -12.45 -8.44
C ALA A 131 -8.57 -12.30 -9.97
N GLU A 132 -8.35 -13.39 -10.72
CA GLU A 132 -8.31 -13.39 -12.18
C GLU A 132 -9.65 -12.97 -12.82
N LYS A 133 -10.79 -13.40 -12.25
CA LYS A 133 -12.14 -13.00 -12.68
C LYS A 133 -12.37 -11.49 -12.47
N LEU A 134 -11.87 -10.94 -11.36
CA LEU A 134 -11.93 -9.49 -11.09
C LEU A 134 -10.99 -8.68 -11.99
N MET A 135 -9.79 -9.16 -12.32
CA MET A 135 -8.90 -8.54 -13.30
C MET A 135 -9.54 -8.46 -14.69
N LYS A 136 -10.21 -9.55 -15.12
CA LYS A 136 -10.96 -9.59 -16.39
C LYS A 136 -12.09 -8.56 -16.40
N LEU A 137 -12.86 -8.44 -15.31
CA LEU A 137 -13.91 -7.42 -15.14
C LEU A 137 -13.34 -5.98 -15.16
N GLN A 138 -12.21 -5.74 -14.49
CA GLN A 138 -11.53 -4.44 -14.46
C GLN A 138 -11.19 -3.95 -15.87
N ASN A 139 -10.59 -4.83 -16.68
CA ASN A 139 -10.23 -4.51 -18.07
C ASN A 139 -11.47 -4.31 -18.95
N GLN A 140 -12.49 -5.17 -18.82
CA GLN A 140 -13.76 -5.05 -19.56
C GLN A 140 -14.49 -3.72 -19.30
N ARG A 141 -14.35 -3.14 -18.09
CA ARG A 141 -14.97 -1.85 -17.73
C ARG A 141 -14.13 -0.62 -18.08
N GLY A 142 -12.97 -0.78 -18.73
CA GLY A 142 -12.06 0.33 -18.99
C GLY A 142 -11.41 0.89 -17.72
N GLY A 143 -11.18 0.03 -16.72
CA GLY A 143 -10.33 0.35 -15.58
C GLY A 143 -8.84 0.19 -15.88
N ARG A 144 -8.03 0.36 -14.83
CA ARG A 144 -6.62 -0.03 -14.76
C ARG A 144 -6.42 -0.95 -13.56
N ILE A 145 -5.65 -2.02 -13.74
CA ILE A 145 -5.29 -2.94 -12.66
C ILE A 145 -4.07 -2.36 -11.94
N PHE A 146 -4.17 -2.20 -10.63
CA PHE A 146 -3.06 -1.80 -9.75
C PHE A 146 -2.84 -2.87 -8.69
N LEU A 147 -1.89 -3.76 -8.97
CA LEU A 147 -1.44 -4.76 -8.01
C LEU A 147 -0.62 -4.08 -6.91
N GLN A 148 -0.68 -4.62 -5.70
CA GLN A 148 0.05 -4.14 -4.52
C GLN A 148 0.81 -5.30 -3.89
N ASP A 149 1.88 -4.99 -3.17
CA ASP A 149 2.73 -5.98 -2.52
C ASP A 149 1.93 -6.84 -1.54
N ILE A 150 1.92 -8.14 -1.78
CA ILE A 150 1.35 -9.13 -0.87
C ILE A 150 2.38 -9.33 0.24
N LYS A 151 2.12 -8.76 1.41
CA LYS A 151 2.93 -9.04 2.61
C LYS A 151 2.89 -10.53 2.92
N ASN A 152 4.00 -11.07 3.42
CA ASN A 152 3.99 -12.37 4.06
C ASN A 152 2.95 -12.36 5.19
N PRO A 153 2.20 -13.47 5.41
CA PRO A 153 1.51 -13.64 6.67
C PRO A 153 2.54 -13.57 7.80
N ASP A 154 2.27 -12.72 8.79
CA ASP A 154 3.13 -12.61 9.97
C ASP A 154 3.25 -14.01 10.62
N ARG A 155 4.49 -14.46 10.83
CA ARG A 155 4.79 -15.71 11.54
C ARG A 155 4.95 -15.36 13.01
N ASP A 156 3.88 -15.57 13.78
CA ASP A 156 3.98 -15.67 15.23
C ASP A 156 4.65 -17.03 15.54
N ASP A 157 6.00 -17.04 15.58
CA ASP A 157 6.84 -18.16 16.05
C ASP A 157 6.97 -18.14 17.60
#